data_AF-A0AAN7PGK4-F1
#
_entry.id   AF-A0AAN7PGK4-F1
#
_cell.length_a   1.000
_cell.length_b   1.000
_cell.length_c   1.000
_cell.angle_alpha   90.00
_cell.angle_beta   90.00
_cell.angle_gamma   90.00
#
_symmetry.space_group_name_H-M   'P 1'
#
loop_
_entity.id
_entity.type
_entity.pdbx_description
1 polymer ?
#
loop_
_entity_poly.entity_id
_entity_poly.type
_entity_poly.pdbx_seq_one_letter_code
_entity_poly.pdbx_strand_id
1 'polypeptide(L)'
;MYNIKDDYEIVFFPEMFPLRKAFNENQQTVENNFDFTIFGRSVSLKLKPNNKLISPSFKVHFQDENEDTVLTEKMSQTCHYLHKDLLSVAAISICQPKSVQGILLLENSTFEIHPLTPRIRTMLNLRETVTAEPNKYPHLIRKIVLDPSTSYYTFFSSSDNVVIRQMDLDSGFVENTAVDNAITTPISLTVELALFFDAEGYSIFAPYFNHDDDKLIEMLLIYINSVQALYHHISIGTALDLVLVRLDIMKTQPSKMPHYDGEQSKLLDSFCSYQSSLNSESDNDVNHWDMALYVSGLDFFADENGAKNEVTMGLAAVGGVCHSKYACVIAELGTVSILGKPYPSAGFTSVYVLAHEIGHNLGMHHDGSKNNCPKEGFIMSHSRGNFGEAQWSICSAQVMSRLKNKKCLHDLPGTPNTRFDHSRFKDVPGQVYVAKKQCEVLLKDKDALVSPSQKLADICYSLECKTSHHSGTYFSGPALEGTRCGKDMYCTGGECVSSLELRNINKESIRNTEISSDTNRLSIDYTQIPDNAINLISKNSDDFFEILE
;
A
#
# COMPACT_ATOMS: atom_id res chain seq x y z
N MET A 1 -12.86 -31.41 11.08
CA MET A 1 -12.41 -31.14 12.46
C MET A 1 -10.92 -30.87 12.39
N TYR A 2 -10.49 -29.61 12.49
CA TYR A 2 -9.06 -29.30 12.63
C TYR A 2 -8.65 -29.61 14.06
N ASN A 3 -7.60 -30.42 14.23
CA ASN A 3 -7.09 -30.76 15.55
C ASN A 3 -6.29 -29.56 16.05
N ILE A 4 -6.92 -28.72 16.86
CA ILE A 4 -6.43 -27.43 17.36
C ILE A 4 -5.15 -27.57 18.22
N LYS A 5 -4.63 -28.77 18.49
CA LYS A 5 -3.52 -28.98 19.44
C LYS A 5 -2.10 -29.04 18.83
N ASP A 6 -1.93 -29.13 17.52
CA ASP A 6 -0.60 -29.43 16.93
C ASP A 6 0.13 -28.23 16.29
N ASP A 7 -0.50 -27.05 16.16
CA ASP A 7 0.05 -25.91 15.38
C ASP A 7 0.53 -24.71 16.22
N TYR A 8 0.26 -24.70 17.52
CA TYR A 8 0.67 -23.62 18.42
C TYR A 8 1.11 -24.15 19.78
N GLU A 9 2.02 -23.42 20.41
CA GLU A 9 2.51 -23.70 21.76
C GLU A 9 2.49 -22.41 22.59
N ILE A 10 2.11 -22.53 23.86
CA ILE A 10 2.19 -21.41 24.80
C ILE A 10 3.52 -21.52 25.54
N VAL A 11 4.35 -20.49 25.43
CA VAL A 11 5.67 -20.42 26.04
C VAL A 11 5.75 -19.21 26.95
N PHE A 12 6.40 -19.37 28.10
CA PHE A 12 6.55 -18.31 29.09
C PHE A 12 7.93 -17.67 28.98
N PHE A 13 7.97 -16.40 28.62
CA PHE A 13 9.23 -15.65 28.53
C PHE A 13 9.47 -14.80 29.78
N PRO A 14 10.74 -14.67 30.23
CA PRO A 14 11.08 -13.72 31.28
C PRO A 14 10.85 -12.28 30.84
N GLU A 15 10.71 -11.36 31.80
CA GLU A 15 10.69 -9.94 31.50
C GLU A 15 12.04 -9.51 30.89
N MET A 16 12.01 -8.96 29.67
CA MET A 16 13.19 -8.42 29.00
C MET A 16 13.15 -6.89 29.03
N PHE A 17 14.29 -6.28 29.36
CA PHE A 17 14.47 -4.84 29.38
C PHE A 17 15.35 -4.37 28.22
N PRO A 18 15.02 -3.25 27.55
CA PRO A 18 15.94 -2.60 26.61
C PRO A 18 17.25 -2.24 27.32
N LEU A 19 18.40 -2.50 26.69
CA LEU A 19 19.71 -2.18 27.27
C LEU A 19 19.83 -0.67 27.54
N ARG A 20 19.82 -0.28 28.82
CA ARG A 20 20.24 1.06 29.28
C ARG A 20 21.72 1.23 28.95
N LYS A 21 22.07 2.22 28.12
CA LYS A 21 23.47 2.65 28.05
C LYS A 21 23.84 3.27 29.39
N ALA A 22 24.56 2.51 30.22
CA ALA A 22 25.34 3.05 31.30
C ALA A 22 26.42 3.98 30.71
N PHE A 23 26.40 5.25 31.11
CA PHE A 23 27.60 6.06 31.09
C PHE A 23 28.58 5.46 32.10
N ASN A 24 29.63 4.80 31.60
CA ASN A 24 31.01 4.85 32.06
C ASN A 24 31.76 3.54 31.73
N GLU A 25 32.91 3.74 31.09
CA GLU A 25 34.13 2.94 31.12
C GLU A 25 34.06 1.41 30.90
N ASN A 26 34.67 1.02 29.78
CA ASN A 26 35.27 -0.28 29.48
C ASN A 26 34.37 -1.54 29.40
N GLN A 27 34.52 -2.20 28.25
CA GLN A 27 34.19 -3.61 27.92
C GLN A 27 32.78 -3.97 27.43
N GLN A 28 32.84 -4.68 26.29
CA GLN A 28 31.94 -5.70 25.75
C GLN A 28 30.48 -5.29 25.48
N THR A 29 30.13 -5.30 24.19
CA THR A 29 28.76 -5.51 23.73
C THR A 29 28.17 -6.70 24.47
N VAL A 30 27.26 -6.45 25.42
CA VAL A 30 26.54 -7.50 26.14
C VAL A 30 25.64 -8.19 25.11
N GLU A 31 26.09 -9.32 24.59
CA GLU A 31 25.25 -10.25 23.83
C GLU A 31 24.24 -10.84 24.81
N ASN A 32 22.97 -10.48 24.66
CA ASN A 32 21.91 -11.10 25.44
C ASN A 32 21.54 -12.42 24.76
N ASN A 33 21.83 -13.54 25.44
CA ASN A 33 21.32 -14.84 25.03
C ASN A 33 19.84 -14.92 25.43
N PHE A 34 18.98 -15.20 24.46
CA PHE A 34 17.56 -15.43 24.67
C PHE A 34 17.25 -16.90 24.37
N ASP A 35 17.12 -17.66 25.44
CA ASP A 35 17.00 -19.12 25.41
C ASP A 35 15.58 -19.53 25.79
N PHE A 36 14.97 -20.39 24.97
CA PHE A 36 13.63 -20.92 25.21
C PHE A 36 13.44 -22.26 24.51
N THR A 37 12.38 -22.99 24.87
CA THR A 37 12.04 -24.27 24.22
C THR A 37 10.69 -24.13 23.55
N ILE A 38 10.60 -24.59 22.30
CA ILE A 38 9.38 -24.62 21.49
C ILE A 38 9.28 -25.97 20.79
N PHE A 39 8.12 -26.60 20.84
CA PHE A 39 7.83 -27.89 20.21
C PHE A 39 8.88 -28.97 20.55
N GLY A 40 9.38 -28.96 21.79
CA GLY A 40 10.43 -29.86 22.26
C GLY A 40 11.86 -29.57 21.74
N ARG A 41 12.05 -28.48 20.98
CA ARG A 41 13.35 -28.01 20.47
C ARG A 41 13.85 -26.83 21.31
N SER A 42 15.05 -26.94 21.87
CA SER A 42 15.72 -25.80 22.52
C SER A 42 16.26 -24.84 21.46
N VAL A 43 15.97 -23.55 21.63
CA VAL A 43 16.40 -22.44 20.78
C VAL A 43 17.22 -21.48 21.64
N SER A 44 18.39 -21.10 21.15
CA SER A 44 19.28 -20.13 21.81
C SER A 44 19.63 -19.02 20.83
N LEU A 45 19.16 -17.80 21.09
CA LEU A 45 19.37 -16.66 20.22
C LEU A 45 20.36 -15.67 20.84
N LYS A 46 21.44 -15.37 20.14
CA LYS A 46 22.33 -14.26 20.46
C LYS A 46 21.76 -12.95 19.92
N LEU A 47 21.01 -12.22 20.74
CA LEU A 47 20.34 -10.99 20.34
C LEU A 47 21.33 -9.82 20.28
N LYS A 48 21.44 -9.20 19.11
CA LYS A 48 22.23 -7.99 18.87
C LYS A 48 21.30 -6.79 18.69
N PRO A 49 21.52 -5.68 19.41
CA PRO A 49 20.73 -4.46 19.23
C PRO A 49 20.78 -3.97 17.78
N ASN A 50 19.61 -3.69 17.21
CA ASN A 50 19.54 -3.14 15.86
C ASN A 50 19.62 -1.61 15.91
N ASN A 51 20.85 -1.08 15.87
CA ASN A 51 21.14 0.36 15.90
C ASN A 51 21.04 1.04 14.51
N LYS A 52 20.68 0.28 13.47
CA LYS A 52 20.60 0.78 12.07
C LYS A 52 19.16 1.07 11.62
N LEU A 53 18.22 1.11 12.56
CA LEU A 53 16.81 1.40 12.29
C LEU A 53 16.50 2.90 12.22
N ILE A 54 17.42 3.79 12.61
CA ILE A 54 17.18 5.24 12.65
C ILE A 54 18.33 5.96 11.95
N SER A 55 18.01 6.78 10.95
CA SER A 55 18.95 7.70 10.30
C SER A 55 19.16 8.97 11.15
N PRO A 56 20.39 9.47 11.34
CA PRO A 56 20.65 10.73 12.04
C PRO A 56 20.07 12.00 11.40
N SER A 57 19.57 11.93 10.15
CA SER A 57 19.27 13.10 9.32
C SER A 57 17.78 13.39 9.07
N PHE A 58 16.84 12.61 9.60
CA PHE A 58 15.41 12.76 9.33
C PHE A 58 14.70 13.83 10.20
N LYS A 59 13.66 14.49 9.65
CA LYS A 59 12.91 15.61 10.26
C LYS A 59 11.40 15.51 10.00
N VAL A 60 10.58 15.62 11.06
CA VAL A 60 9.16 15.97 10.94
C VAL A 60 9.03 17.46 11.14
N HIS A 61 8.33 18.14 10.23
CA HIS A 61 8.09 19.57 10.32
C HIS A 61 6.67 19.84 10.80
N PHE A 62 6.54 20.40 12.00
CA PHE A 62 5.32 21.07 12.42
C PHE A 62 5.46 22.55 12.10
N GLN A 63 4.58 23.06 11.25
CA GLN A 63 4.47 24.48 10.98
C GLN A 63 3.37 25.08 11.84
N ASP A 64 3.79 25.96 12.76
CA ASP A 64 2.93 26.87 13.52
C ASP A 64 3.32 28.32 13.18
N GLU A 65 2.40 29.29 13.28
CA GLU A 65 2.53 30.65 12.73
C GLU A 65 3.82 31.40 13.13
N ASN A 66 4.54 30.96 14.17
CA ASN A 66 5.79 31.58 14.64
C ASN A 66 6.94 30.60 14.98
N GLU A 67 6.77 29.28 14.84
CA GLU A 67 7.83 28.29 15.12
C GLU A 67 7.76 27.09 14.17
N ASP A 68 8.79 26.91 13.33
CA ASP A 68 9.08 25.64 12.66
C ASP A 68 9.66 24.67 13.70
N THR A 69 8.81 23.89 14.37
CA THR A 69 9.30 22.85 15.29
C THR A 69 9.64 21.60 14.50
N VAL A 70 10.95 21.39 14.32
CA VAL A 70 11.48 20.13 13.79
C VAL A 70 11.61 19.15 14.95
N LEU A 71 10.75 18.13 15.02
CA LEU A 71 11.00 17.01 15.93
C LEU A 71 12.17 16.18 15.38
N THR A 72 13.38 16.53 15.83
CA THR A 72 14.57 15.67 15.71
C THR A 72 14.73 14.91 17.02
N GLU A 73 13.86 13.94 17.31
CA GLU A 73 14.05 13.14 18.52
C GLU A 73 15.26 12.21 18.36
N LYS A 74 16.36 12.53 19.05
CA LYS A 74 17.42 11.58 19.38
C LYS A 74 16.84 10.46 20.25
N MET A 75 16.34 9.40 19.64
CA MET A 75 15.90 8.21 20.39
C MET A 75 17.11 7.40 20.86
N SER A 76 17.47 7.57 22.13
CA SER A 76 18.43 6.75 22.86
C SER A 76 17.71 5.57 23.54
N GLN A 77 17.30 4.56 22.78
CA GLN A 77 17.00 3.20 23.27
C GLN A 77 16.62 2.26 22.11
N THR A 78 17.46 1.29 21.79
CA THR A 78 17.12 0.23 20.82
C THR A 78 16.38 -0.90 21.52
N CYS A 79 15.07 -0.99 21.29
CA CYS A 79 14.21 -2.09 21.77
C CYS A 79 13.97 -3.20 20.72
N HIS A 80 14.64 -3.10 19.57
CA HIS A 80 14.62 -4.09 18.50
C HIS A 80 15.97 -4.80 18.40
N TYR A 81 15.92 -6.11 18.23
CA TYR A 81 17.09 -6.98 18.23
C TYR A 81 17.05 -7.93 17.04
N LEU A 82 18.22 -8.20 16.48
CA LEU A 82 18.41 -9.19 15.44
C LEU A 82 19.32 -10.30 15.93
N HIS A 83 19.05 -11.52 15.48
CA HIS A 83 19.92 -12.67 15.63
C HIS A 83 20.12 -13.31 14.26
N LYS A 84 21.35 -13.74 13.99
CA LYS A 84 21.70 -14.54 12.81
C LYS A 84 22.89 -15.42 13.16
N ASP A 85 22.73 -16.72 12.95
CA ASP A 85 23.82 -17.69 12.90
C ASP A 85 23.68 -18.58 11.65
N LEU A 86 24.35 -19.73 11.63
CA LEU A 86 24.33 -20.64 10.48
C LEU A 86 22.98 -21.35 10.30
N LEU A 87 22.19 -21.51 11.37
CA LEU A 87 21.02 -22.40 11.41
C LEU A 87 19.73 -21.67 11.81
N SER A 88 19.83 -20.41 12.22
CA SER A 88 18.72 -19.62 12.72
C SER A 88 18.87 -18.12 12.44
N VAL A 89 17.73 -17.49 12.15
CA VAL A 89 17.58 -16.05 12.00
C VAL A 89 16.40 -15.62 12.85
N ALA A 90 16.54 -14.56 13.65
CA ALA A 90 15.42 -14.03 14.40
C ALA A 90 15.41 -12.50 14.39
N ALA A 91 14.19 -11.95 14.36
CA ALA A 91 13.93 -10.54 14.61
C ALA A 91 12.99 -10.43 15.80
N ILE A 92 13.46 -9.82 16.88
CA ILE A 92 12.76 -9.76 18.17
C ILE A 92 12.57 -8.30 18.58
N SER A 93 11.34 -7.96 18.96
CA SER A 93 10.93 -6.66 19.48
C SER A 93 10.49 -6.81 20.94
N ILE A 94 11.05 -5.97 21.81
CA ILE A 94 10.73 -5.90 23.24
C ILE A 94 10.32 -4.49 23.65
N CYS A 95 9.77 -3.72 22.71
CA CYS A 95 9.43 -2.31 22.93
C CYS A 95 8.27 -2.11 23.90
N GLN A 96 7.44 -3.14 24.10
CA GLN A 96 6.40 -3.13 25.11
C GLN A 96 6.88 -3.92 26.34
N PRO A 97 6.65 -3.41 27.56
CA PRO A 97 6.96 -4.15 28.78
C PRO A 97 6.27 -5.51 28.77
N LYS A 98 6.96 -6.56 29.22
CA LYS A 98 6.39 -7.90 29.41
C LYS A 98 5.89 -8.56 28.12
N SER A 99 6.30 -8.03 26.96
CA SER A 99 5.88 -8.47 25.64
C SER A 99 7.10 -8.70 24.77
N VAL A 100 7.15 -9.90 24.18
CA VAL A 100 8.12 -10.27 23.16
C VAL A 100 7.33 -10.56 21.90
N GLN A 101 7.64 -9.84 20.84
CA GLN A 101 7.06 -10.07 19.53
C GLN A 101 8.18 -10.31 18.52
N GLY A 102 7.97 -11.21 17.57
CA GLY A 102 9.00 -11.45 16.58
C GLY A 102 8.76 -12.61 15.66
N ILE A 103 9.74 -12.82 14.79
CA ILE A 103 9.80 -13.91 13.83
C ILE A 103 11.09 -14.69 14.10
N LEU A 104 10.98 -16.01 14.12
CA LEU A 104 12.09 -16.95 14.23
C LEU A 104 12.08 -17.87 13.02
N LEU A 105 13.16 -17.86 12.25
CA LEU A 105 13.42 -18.80 11.17
C LEU A 105 14.46 -19.80 11.65
N LEU A 106 14.11 -21.08 11.68
CA LEU A 106 15.04 -22.21 11.86
C LEU A 106 15.12 -22.99 10.54
N GLU A 107 16.16 -23.82 10.36
CA GLU A 107 16.44 -24.58 9.11
C GLU A 107 15.22 -25.03 8.29
N ASN A 108 14.22 -25.66 8.90
CA ASN A 108 13.04 -26.22 8.20
C ASN A 108 11.70 -25.72 8.77
N SER A 109 11.70 -24.63 9.51
CA SER A 109 10.50 -24.17 10.21
C SER A 109 10.56 -22.70 10.59
N THR A 110 9.51 -21.97 10.24
CA THR A 110 9.33 -20.57 10.64
C THR A 110 8.31 -20.49 11.77
N PHE A 111 8.57 -19.65 12.76
CA PHE A 111 7.69 -19.43 13.90
C PHE A 111 7.41 -17.94 14.07
N GLU A 112 6.17 -17.65 14.45
CA GLU A 112 5.75 -16.32 14.90
C GLU A 112 5.54 -16.31 16.40
N ILE A 113 6.01 -15.23 17.04
CA ILE A 113 5.92 -15.02 18.48
C ILE A 113 4.99 -13.85 18.74
N HIS A 114 3.94 -14.07 19.53
CA HIS A 114 2.99 -13.03 19.94
C HIS A 114 2.68 -13.11 21.45
N PRO A 115 2.48 -11.97 22.14
CA PRO A 115 2.02 -11.99 23.54
C PRO A 115 0.62 -12.60 23.65
N LEU A 116 0.39 -13.45 24.66
CA LEU A 116 -0.92 -14.10 24.87
C LEU A 116 -1.88 -13.14 25.58
N THR A 117 -2.54 -12.27 24.81
CA THR A 117 -3.51 -11.30 25.33
C THR A 117 -4.83 -11.96 25.77
N PRO A 118 -5.62 -11.32 26.66
CA PRO A 118 -6.96 -11.81 27.02
C PRO A 118 -7.87 -12.05 25.81
N ARG A 119 -7.73 -11.24 24.75
CA ARG A 119 -8.45 -11.38 23.49
C ARG A 119 -8.10 -12.67 22.74
N ILE A 120 -6.80 -13.00 22.64
CA ILE A 120 -6.32 -14.24 22.01
C ILE A 120 -6.77 -15.47 22.81
N ARG A 121 -6.74 -15.38 24.15
CA ARG A 121 -7.22 -16.45 25.04
C ARG A 121 -8.70 -16.78 24.81
N THR A 122 -9.54 -15.75 24.64
CA THR A 122 -10.96 -15.91 24.31
C THR A 122 -11.15 -16.48 22.90
N MET A 123 -10.37 -16.03 21.91
CA MET A 123 -10.45 -16.53 20.53
C MET A 123 -10.07 -18.01 20.40
N LEU A 124 -9.10 -18.49 21.17
CA LEU A 124 -8.62 -19.88 21.12
C LEU A 124 -9.39 -20.84 22.03
N ASN A 125 -10.47 -20.40 22.71
CA ASN A 125 -11.24 -21.20 23.67
C ASN A 125 -10.36 -21.91 24.72
N LEU A 126 -9.25 -21.28 25.13
CA LEU A 126 -8.29 -21.86 26.08
C LEU A 126 -8.91 -21.90 27.49
N ARG A 127 -9.54 -23.03 27.83
CA ARG A 127 -10.15 -23.31 29.14
C ARG A 127 -9.13 -23.64 30.23
N GLU A 128 -7.88 -23.90 29.86
CA GLU A 128 -6.82 -24.17 30.82
C GLU A 128 -6.49 -22.93 31.65
N THR A 129 -6.39 -23.14 32.95
CA THR A 129 -5.74 -22.21 33.87
C THR A 129 -4.27 -22.14 33.46
N VAL A 130 -3.91 -21.11 32.69
CA VAL A 130 -2.51 -20.71 32.48
C VAL A 130 -1.92 -20.48 33.87
N THR A 131 -1.22 -21.47 34.40
CA THR A 131 -0.55 -21.38 35.71
C THR A 131 0.49 -20.29 35.60
N ALA A 132 0.32 -19.22 36.37
CA ALA A 132 1.22 -18.09 36.37
C ALA A 132 2.59 -18.55 36.90
N GLU A 133 3.60 -18.56 36.03
CA GLU A 133 4.99 -18.69 36.45
C GLU A 133 5.48 -17.34 37.00
N PRO A 134 6.15 -17.30 38.16
CA PRO A 134 6.69 -16.06 38.70
C PRO A 134 7.72 -15.44 37.74
N ASN A 135 7.57 -14.14 37.46
CA ASN A 135 8.42 -13.33 36.57
C ASN A 135 8.50 -13.80 35.11
N LYS A 136 7.51 -14.55 34.62
CA LYS A 136 7.38 -14.87 33.20
C LYS A 136 5.97 -14.59 32.67
N TYR A 137 5.89 -14.29 31.38
CA TYR A 137 4.66 -13.88 30.71
C TYR A 137 4.31 -14.83 29.57
N PRO A 138 3.04 -15.20 29.41
CA PRO A 138 2.63 -16.16 28.40
C PRO A 138 2.67 -15.53 27.00
N HIS A 139 3.25 -16.26 26.05
CA HIS A 139 3.33 -15.92 24.65
C HIS A 139 2.81 -17.11 23.82
N LEU A 140 2.07 -16.80 22.77
CA LEU A 140 1.66 -17.78 21.77
C LEU A 140 2.75 -17.85 20.69
N ILE A 141 3.29 -19.04 20.50
CA ILE A 141 4.22 -19.33 19.41
C ILE A 141 3.50 -20.20 18.40
N ARG A 142 3.36 -19.68 17.18
CA ARG A 142 2.67 -20.37 16.09
C ARG A 142 3.70 -20.92 15.12
N LYS A 143 3.64 -22.23 14.85
CA LYS A 143 4.42 -22.83 13.77
C LYS A 143 3.78 -22.44 12.44
N ILE A 144 4.57 -21.86 11.56
CA ILE A 144 4.18 -21.65 10.17
C ILE A 144 4.50 -22.95 9.45
N VAL A 145 3.47 -23.75 9.16
CA VAL A 145 3.60 -24.91 8.27
C VAL A 145 3.75 -24.37 6.85
N LEU A 146 5.00 -24.32 6.39
CA LEU A 146 5.32 -24.14 4.98
C LEU A 146 5.03 -25.47 4.27
N ASP A 147 4.26 -25.42 3.20
CA ASP A 147 4.02 -26.55 2.33
C ASP A 147 5.38 -27.08 1.80
N PRO A 148 5.69 -28.38 1.80
CA PRO A 148 6.97 -28.91 1.31
C PRO A 148 7.25 -28.65 -0.18
N SER A 149 6.29 -28.09 -0.93
CA SER A 149 6.50 -27.59 -2.29
C SER A 149 7.07 -26.16 -2.37
N THR A 150 7.30 -25.51 -1.23
CA THR A 150 7.79 -24.12 -1.17
C THR A 150 9.32 -24.11 -1.04
N SER A 151 10.02 -24.10 -2.18
CA SER A 151 11.45 -23.78 -2.25
C SER A 151 11.63 -22.28 -2.52
N TYR A 152 12.63 -21.68 -1.87
CA TYR A 152 13.02 -20.27 -1.90
C TYR A 152 12.92 -19.58 -3.27
N TYR A 153 12.23 -18.44 -3.35
CA TYR A 153 12.46 -17.46 -4.40
C TYR A 153 13.72 -16.67 -4.07
N THR A 154 14.86 -17.15 -4.57
CA THR A 154 15.98 -16.26 -4.91
C THR A 154 15.79 -15.82 -6.34
N PHE A 155 15.44 -14.54 -6.54
CA PHE A 155 15.49 -13.88 -7.84
C PHE A 155 16.96 -13.73 -8.24
N PHE A 156 17.42 -14.60 -9.15
CA PHE A 156 18.63 -14.32 -9.92
C PHE A 156 18.23 -14.06 -11.37
N SER A 157 18.50 -12.82 -11.77
CA SER A 157 18.70 -12.43 -13.16
C SER A 157 19.60 -13.44 -13.88
N SER A 158 19.19 -13.88 -15.07
CA SER A 158 20.02 -13.71 -16.27
C SER A 158 19.30 -14.19 -17.54
N SER A 159 19.49 -13.39 -18.59
CA SER A 159 19.31 -13.69 -20.02
C SER A 159 17.88 -13.71 -20.58
N ASP A 160 17.48 -12.50 -20.98
CA ASP A 160 16.86 -12.13 -22.25
C ASP A 160 15.40 -12.55 -22.52
N ASN A 161 14.52 -11.58 -22.22
CA ASN A 161 13.16 -11.34 -22.71
C ASN A 161 11.99 -12.04 -21.99
N VAL A 162 11.07 -11.23 -21.46
CA VAL A 162 9.71 -11.63 -21.06
C VAL A 162 8.74 -11.13 -22.14
N VAL A 163 8.18 -12.05 -22.92
CA VAL A 163 7.08 -11.78 -23.87
C VAL A 163 5.76 -11.98 -23.14
N ILE A 164 4.93 -10.93 -23.06
CA ILE A 164 3.54 -11.06 -22.58
C ILE A 164 2.68 -11.54 -23.75
N ARG A 165 2.14 -12.76 -23.66
CA ARG A 165 1.05 -13.23 -24.54
C ARG A 165 -0.27 -13.18 -23.77
N GLN A 166 -1.20 -12.41 -24.29
CA GLN A 166 -2.61 -12.47 -23.93
C GLN A 166 -3.22 -13.74 -24.53
N MET A 167 -3.79 -14.61 -23.70
CA MET A 167 -4.77 -15.59 -24.17
C MET A 167 -6.15 -15.02 -23.88
N ASP A 168 -6.70 -14.31 -24.87
CA ASP A 168 -8.15 -14.19 -24.97
C ASP A 168 -8.68 -15.54 -25.48
N LEU A 169 -9.51 -16.17 -24.66
CA LEU A 169 -10.39 -17.23 -25.11
C LEU A 169 -11.54 -16.57 -25.88
N ASP A 170 -11.58 -16.86 -27.17
CA ASP A 170 -12.54 -16.49 -28.20
C ASP A 170 -12.23 -15.27 -29.07
N SER A 171 -12.31 -15.54 -30.38
CA SER A 171 -12.07 -14.70 -31.56
C SER A 171 -10.61 -14.45 -31.95
N GLY A 172 -10.11 -15.30 -32.85
CA GLY A 172 -8.81 -15.15 -33.48
C GLY A 172 -8.79 -14.03 -34.51
N PHE A 173 -7.91 -13.05 -34.31
CA PHE A 173 -7.15 -12.33 -35.34
C PHE A 173 -6.02 -11.56 -34.63
N VAL A 174 -4.76 -11.99 -34.82
CA VAL A 174 -3.57 -11.36 -34.22
C VAL A 174 -2.86 -10.56 -35.30
N GLU A 175 -2.80 -9.24 -35.12
CA GLU A 175 -1.94 -8.36 -35.93
C GLU A 175 -0.65 -8.08 -35.14
N ASN A 176 0.47 -8.58 -35.65
CA ASN A 176 1.78 -8.42 -35.03
C ASN A 176 2.31 -7.00 -35.25
N THR A 177 2.42 -6.20 -34.20
CA THR A 177 3.30 -5.03 -34.20
C THR A 177 4.53 -5.33 -33.36
N ALA A 178 5.67 -5.51 -34.03
CA ALA A 178 6.96 -5.73 -33.41
C ALA A 178 7.42 -4.42 -32.74
N VAL A 179 7.70 -4.47 -31.43
CA VAL A 179 8.40 -3.41 -30.71
C VAL A 179 9.86 -3.83 -30.59
N ASP A 180 10.76 -3.01 -31.16
CA ASP A 180 12.18 -3.27 -31.27
C ASP A 180 12.87 -3.52 -29.91
N ASN A 181 13.75 -4.53 -29.91
CA ASN A 181 14.55 -4.99 -28.78
C ASN A 181 15.73 -4.03 -28.51
N ALA A 182 15.70 -3.36 -27.36
CA ALA A 182 16.90 -2.83 -26.70
C ALA A 182 16.94 -3.36 -25.26
N ILE A 183 17.97 -4.15 -24.96
CA ILE A 183 18.22 -4.83 -23.69
C ILE A 183 18.45 -3.78 -22.58
N THR A 184 17.54 -3.67 -21.62
CA THR A 184 17.74 -2.95 -20.34
C THR A 184 17.26 -3.83 -19.19
N THR A 185 18.00 -3.82 -18.09
CA THR A 185 17.68 -4.47 -16.80
C THR A 185 16.21 -4.28 -16.40
N PRO A 186 15.57 -5.20 -15.64
CA PRO A 186 14.26 -4.92 -15.06
C PRO A 186 14.42 -3.72 -14.12
N ILE A 187 13.92 -2.58 -14.57
CA ILE A 187 13.96 -1.32 -13.86
C ILE A 187 12.88 -1.40 -12.78
N SER A 188 13.29 -1.42 -11.51
CA SER A 188 12.38 -1.09 -10.41
C SER A 188 12.05 0.39 -10.51
N LEU A 189 10.77 0.72 -10.59
CA LEU A 189 10.32 2.11 -10.58
C LEU A 189 10.00 2.50 -9.15
N THR A 190 10.57 3.60 -8.69
CA THR A 190 10.28 4.17 -7.38
C THR A 190 9.87 5.63 -7.56
N VAL A 191 8.91 6.10 -6.77
CA VAL A 191 8.55 7.52 -6.66
C VAL A 191 8.78 7.95 -5.22
N GLU A 192 9.70 8.88 -5.02
CA GLU A 192 9.90 9.55 -3.74
C GLU A 192 8.80 10.58 -3.49
N LEU A 193 8.11 10.46 -2.35
CA LEU A 193 6.94 11.26 -2.01
C LEU A 193 7.19 12.23 -0.86
N ALA A 194 6.74 13.47 -1.05
CA ALA A 194 6.54 14.42 0.04
C ALA A 194 5.03 14.63 0.29
N LEU A 195 4.54 14.19 1.45
CA LEU A 195 3.14 14.36 1.85
C LEU A 195 2.98 15.62 2.71
N PHE A 196 2.07 16.49 2.30
CA PHE A 196 1.67 17.70 3.00
C PHE A 196 0.21 17.52 3.43
N PHE A 197 -0.02 17.41 4.74
CA PHE A 197 -1.36 17.31 5.32
C PHE A 197 -1.75 18.67 5.90
N ASP A 198 -2.82 19.26 5.38
CA ASP A 198 -3.09 20.67 5.59
C ASP A 198 -3.80 21.02 6.89
N ALA A 199 -3.94 22.33 7.14
CA ALA A 199 -4.55 22.85 8.36
C ALA A 199 -6.01 22.43 8.53
N GLU A 200 -6.77 22.33 7.43
CA GLU A 200 -8.16 21.89 7.47
C GLU A 200 -8.26 20.38 7.75
N GLY A 201 -7.41 19.57 7.13
CA GLY A 201 -7.30 18.15 7.42
C GLY A 201 -6.91 17.92 8.89
N TYR A 202 -5.95 18.70 9.40
CA TYR A 202 -5.56 18.65 10.80
C TYR A 202 -6.71 19.04 11.73
N SER A 203 -7.47 20.10 11.42
CA SER A 203 -8.61 20.57 12.22
C SER A 203 -9.71 19.50 12.32
N ILE A 204 -9.90 18.71 11.26
CA ILE A 204 -10.88 17.61 11.20
C ILE A 204 -10.42 16.39 11.99
N PHE A 205 -9.20 15.90 11.75
CA PHE A 205 -8.76 14.60 12.28
C PHE A 205 -8.07 14.66 13.63
N ALA A 206 -7.42 15.77 13.98
CA ALA A 206 -6.75 15.88 15.28
C ALA A 206 -7.73 15.67 16.45
N PRO A 207 -8.93 16.31 16.49
CA PRO A 207 -9.90 16.06 17.56
C PRO A 207 -10.36 14.61 17.65
N TYR A 208 -10.58 13.95 16.50
CA TYR A 208 -10.98 12.53 16.46
C TYR A 208 -9.94 11.61 17.12
N PHE A 209 -8.66 11.91 16.94
CA PHE A 209 -7.55 11.22 17.59
C PHE A 209 -7.21 11.75 18.99
N ASN A 210 -8.01 12.65 19.56
CA ASN A 210 -7.75 13.34 20.82
C ASN A 210 -6.42 14.14 20.81
N HIS A 211 -6.09 14.75 19.67
CA HIS A 211 -4.84 15.48 19.42
C HIS A 211 -3.57 14.62 19.64
N ASP A 212 -3.68 13.32 19.40
CA ASP A 212 -2.56 12.39 19.42
C ASP A 212 -1.90 12.36 18.03
N ASP A 213 -0.84 13.15 17.87
CA ASP A 213 -0.12 13.30 16.60
C ASP A 213 0.44 11.96 16.08
N ASP A 214 0.77 10.99 16.96
CA ASP A 214 1.25 9.66 16.55
C ASP A 214 0.15 8.84 15.87
N LYS A 215 -1.09 8.92 16.36
CA LYS A 215 -2.22 8.25 15.71
C LYS A 215 -2.59 8.90 14.38
N LEU A 216 -2.46 10.22 14.28
CA LEU A 216 -2.68 10.94 13.02
C LEU A 216 -1.63 10.53 11.99
N ILE A 217 -0.35 10.50 12.39
CA ILE A 217 0.75 9.98 11.58
C ILE A 217 0.46 8.55 11.12
N GLU A 218 0.09 7.65 12.03
CA GLU A 218 -0.21 6.26 11.69
C GLU A 218 -1.33 6.15 10.64
N MET A 219 -2.39 6.96 10.77
CA MET A 219 -3.46 7.04 9.79
C MET A 219 -2.93 7.47 8.40
N LEU A 220 -2.10 8.51 8.34
CA LEU A 220 -1.52 9.00 7.09
C LEU A 220 -0.57 7.99 6.45
N LEU A 221 0.20 7.24 7.23
CA LEU A 221 1.03 6.15 6.71
C LEU A 221 0.20 5.00 6.14
N ILE A 222 -0.92 4.67 6.79
CA ILE A 222 -1.86 3.66 6.29
C ILE A 222 -2.52 4.15 5.02
N TYR A 223 -2.85 5.43 4.95
CA TYR A 223 -3.39 6.07 3.76
C TYR A 223 -2.42 5.92 2.56
N ILE A 224 -1.13 6.27 2.73
CA ILE A 224 -0.12 6.09 1.67
C ILE A 224 0.13 4.60 1.35
N ASN A 225 0.21 3.72 2.35
CA ASN A 225 0.36 2.28 2.04
C ASN A 225 -0.86 1.70 1.32
N SER A 226 -2.05 2.25 1.55
CA SER A 226 -3.25 1.85 0.81
C SER A 226 -3.16 2.27 -0.65
N VAL A 227 -2.61 3.44 -0.95
CA VAL A 227 -2.33 3.87 -2.33
C VAL A 227 -1.28 2.96 -2.97
N GLN A 228 -0.20 2.66 -2.25
CA GLN A 228 0.83 1.74 -2.73
C GLN A 228 0.25 0.37 -3.09
N ALA A 229 -0.63 -0.19 -2.27
CA ALA A 229 -1.24 -1.48 -2.54
C ALA A 229 -1.98 -1.49 -3.90
N LEU A 230 -2.57 -0.37 -4.32
CA LEU A 230 -3.15 -0.22 -5.66
C LEU A 230 -2.08 -0.22 -6.75
N TYR A 231 -0.96 0.46 -6.55
CA TYR A 231 0.19 0.47 -7.49
C TYR A 231 0.99 -0.84 -7.51
N HIS A 232 0.77 -1.72 -6.55
CA HIS A 232 1.29 -3.09 -6.53
C HIS A 232 0.27 -4.12 -7.03
N HIS A 233 -0.97 -3.71 -7.31
CA HIS A 233 -1.99 -4.60 -7.86
C HIS A 233 -1.62 -5.05 -9.28
N ILE A 234 -1.76 -6.34 -9.58
CA ILE A 234 -1.31 -6.96 -10.83
C ILE A 234 -1.83 -6.30 -12.11
N SER A 235 -3.01 -5.68 -12.06
CA SER A 235 -3.63 -5.03 -13.21
C SER A 235 -2.85 -3.82 -13.75
N ILE A 236 -1.96 -3.23 -12.93
CA ILE A 236 -1.13 -2.09 -13.35
C ILE A 236 0.02 -2.50 -14.29
N GLY A 237 0.36 -3.80 -14.32
CA GLY A 237 1.40 -4.37 -15.19
C GLY A 237 2.83 -4.07 -14.73
N THR A 238 3.22 -2.79 -14.61
CA THR A 238 4.55 -2.39 -14.09
C THR A 238 4.39 -1.84 -12.68
N ALA A 239 4.87 -2.57 -11.68
CA ALA A 239 4.82 -2.15 -10.29
C ALA A 239 5.62 -0.86 -10.07
N LEU A 240 5.11 -0.04 -9.16
CA LEU A 240 5.69 1.24 -8.78
C LEU A 240 5.75 1.31 -7.26
N ASP A 241 6.96 1.36 -6.72
CA ASP A 241 7.16 1.57 -5.29
C ASP A 241 6.92 3.06 -4.98
N LEU A 242 6.05 3.34 -4.03
CA LEU A 242 5.86 4.68 -3.49
C LEU A 242 6.66 4.76 -2.20
N VAL A 243 7.52 5.76 -2.05
CA VAL A 243 8.35 5.89 -0.84
C VAL A 243 8.21 7.26 -0.23
N LEU A 244 7.62 7.32 0.96
CA LEU A 244 7.47 8.56 1.70
C LEU A 244 8.82 9.02 2.28
N VAL A 245 9.38 10.08 1.71
CA VAL A 245 10.64 10.71 2.15
C VAL A 245 10.41 11.91 3.07
N ARG A 246 9.25 12.57 2.95
CA ARG A 246 8.87 13.73 3.77
C ARG A 246 7.39 13.71 4.16
N LEU A 247 7.11 14.10 5.40
CA LEU A 247 5.76 14.30 5.93
C LEU A 247 5.68 15.64 6.66
N ASP A 248 4.88 16.56 6.14
CA ASP A 248 4.58 17.87 6.73
C ASP A 248 3.13 17.88 7.21
N ILE A 249 2.94 18.17 8.50
CA ILE A 249 1.60 18.38 9.08
C ILE A 249 1.46 19.87 9.39
N MET A 250 0.64 20.55 8.60
CA MET A 250 0.36 21.97 8.75
C MET A 250 -0.72 22.12 9.82
N LYS A 251 -0.38 22.66 11.00
CA LYS A 251 -1.40 23.00 12.02
C LYS A 251 -2.09 24.32 11.66
N THR A 252 -1.39 25.18 10.93
CA THR A 252 -1.86 26.44 10.37
C THR A 252 -1.42 26.55 8.92
N GLN A 253 -2.25 27.13 8.05
CA GLN A 253 -1.87 27.27 6.64
C GLN A 253 -0.69 28.25 6.50
N PRO A 254 0.39 27.87 5.80
CA PRO A 254 1.49 28.78 5.51
C PRO A 254 1.03 29.97 4.65
N SER A 255 1.40 31.20 5.03
CA SER A 255 1.06 32.41 4.25
C SER A 255 1.62 32.42 2.82
N LYS A 256 2.71 31.68 2.58
CA LYS A 256 3.31 31.48 1.25
C LYS A 256 2.56 30.47 0.38
N MET A 257 1.59 29.76 0.95
CA MET A 257 0.76 28.74 0.28
C MET A 257 -0.72 29.02 0.59
N PRO A 258 -1.32 30.05 -0.03
CA PRO A 258 -2.76 30.27 0.08
C PRO A 258 -3.54 29.09 -0.52
N HIS A 259 -4.48 28.55 0.26
CA HIS A 259 -5.30 27.41 -0.17
C HIS A 259 -6.58 27.80 -0.93
N TYR A 260 -6.87 29.10 -1.04
CA TYR A 260 -8.00 29.68 -1.79
C TYR A 260 -9.36 29.03 -1.51
N ASP A 261 -9.60 28.66 -0.25
CA ASP A 261 -10.82 28.01 0.22
C ASP A 261 -11.18 26.71 -0.53
N GLY A 262 -10.22 26.08 -1.22
CA GLY A 262 -10.46 24.86 -2.01
C GLY A 262 -10.75 25.10 -3.48
N GLU A 263 -10.58 26.31 -4.04
CA GLU A 263 -10.64 26.46 -5.51
C GLU A 263 -9.49 25.67 -6.15
N GLN A 264 -9.85 24.56 -6.80
CA GLN A 264 -8.93 23.49 -7.16
C GLN A 264 -7.74 23.95 -8.00
N SER A 265 -7.96 24.90 -8.92
CA SER A 265 -6.96 25.30 -9.91
C SER A 265 -5.90 26.18 -9.24
N LYS A 266 -6.33 27.22 -8.52
CA LYS A 266 -5.44 28.10 -7.76
C LYS A 266 -4.75 27.37 -6.62
N LEU A 267 -5.45 26.44 -5.96
CA LEU A 267 -4.87 25.61 -4.91
C LEU A 267 -3.72 24.75 -5.46
N LEU A 268 -3.94 24.04 -6.58
CA LEU A 268 -2.89 23.26 -7.24
C LEU A 268 -1.71 24.17 -7.62
N ASP A 269 -1.94 25.29 -8.30
CA ASP A 269 -0.88 26.22 -8.71
C ASP A 269 -0.06 26.74 -7.52
N SER A 270 -0.72 27.07 -6.41
CA SER A 270 -0.06 27.51 -5.18
C SER A 270 0.76 26.40 -4.56
N PHE A 271 0.19 25.21 -4.41
CA PHE A 271 0.87 24.06 -3.85
C PHE A 271 2.10 23.67 -4.67
N CYS A 272 1.94 23.56 -6.00
CA CYS A 272 3.03 23.25 -6.92
C CYS A 272 4.20 24.24 -6.79
N SER A 273 3.89 25.53 -6.63
CA SER A 273 4.90 26.57 -6.43
C SER A 273 5.57 26.46 -5.05
N TYR A 274 4.77 26.19 -4.01
CA TYR A 274 5.26 26.06 -2.64
C TYR A 274 6.17 24.83 -2.46
N GLN A 275 5.70 23.64 -2.84
CA GLN A 275 6.49 22.41 -2.71
C GLN A 275 7.79 22.49 -3.52
N SER A 276 7.75 23.06 -4.74
CA SER A 276 8.95 23.19 -5.58
C SER A 276 9.99 24.11 -4.95
N SER A 277 9.57 25.08 -4.11
CA SER A 277 10.48 25.96 -3.40
C SER A 277 11.17 25.31 -2.19
N LEU A 278 10.62 24.19 -1.71
CA LEU A 278 11.15 23.42 -0.58
C LEU A 278 12.00 22.22 -1.04
N ASN A 279 11.79 21.74 -2.27
CA ASN A 279 12.45 20.56 -2.81
C ASN A 279 13.92 20.87 -3.16
N SER A 280 14.78 19.86 -3.02
CA SER A 280 16.15 19.92 -3.55
C SER A 280 16.12 19.78 -5.08
N GLU A 281 16.94 20.54 -5.80
CA GLU A 281 17.02 20.39 -7.27
C GLU A 281 17.73 19.10 -7.69
N SER A 282 18.57 18.53 -6.82
CA SER A 282 19.32 17.33 -7.14
C SER A 282 18.60 16.08 -6.63
N ASP A 283 18.30 15.20 -7.57
CA ASP A 283 17.78 13.84 -7.39
C ASP A 283 18.66 12.94 -6.48
N ASN A 284 19.92 13.31 -6.27
CA ASN A 284 20.83 12.55 -5.38
C ASN A 284 20.75 13.03 -3.93
N ASP A 285 20.00 14.09 -3.64
CA ASP A 285 19.80 14.57 -2.28
C ASP A 285 18.81 13.65 -1.57
N VAL A 286 19.16 13.21 -0.37
CA VAL A 286 18.31 12.32 0.44
C VAL A 286 16.98 12.98 0.88
N ASN A 287 16.85 14.29 0.71
CA ASN A 287 15.62 15.04 0.95
C ASN A 287 14.93 15.48 -0.35
N HIS A 288 15.41 15.04 -1.51
CA HIS A 288 14.68 15.19 -2.76
C HIS A 288 13.36 14.41 -2.70
N TRP A 289 12.38 14.83 -3.50
CA TRP A 289 11.21 14.03 -3.79
C TRP A 289 10.82 14.19 -5.25
N ASP A 290 10.40 13.09 -5.87
CA ASP A 290 9.89 13.06 -7.23
C ASP A 290 8.53 13.73 -7.36
N MET A 291 7.69 13.58 -6.33
CA MET A 291 6.30 14.02 -6.36
C MET A 291 5.83 14.49 -4.99
N ALA A 292 5.17 15.65 -4.96
CA ALA A 292 4.56 16.20 -3.77
C ALA A 292 3.04 15.96 -3.76
N LEU A 293 2.49 15.57 -2.62
CA LEU A 293 1.08 15.29 -2.41
C LEU A 293 0.52 16.26 -1.37
N TYR A 294 -0.54 16.99 -1.71
CA TYR A 294 -1.29 17.82 -0.77
C TYR A 294 -2.62 17.16 -0.45
N VAL A 295 -2.75 16.68 0.78
CA VAL A 295 -3.95 15.99 1.25
C VAL A 295 -4.69 16.92 2.18
N SER A 296 -5.92 17.27 1.82
CA SER A 296 -6.63 18.40 2.39
C SER A 296 -8.00 18.05 2.96
N GLY A 297 -8.37 18.70 4.06
CA GLY A 297 -9.73 18.67 4.59
C GLY A 297 -10.74 19.59 3.89
N LEU A 298 -10.28 20.40 2.93
CA LEU A 298 -11.12 21.36 2.19
C LEU A 298 -12.02 20.64 1.18
N ASP A 299 -13.23 21.16 0.99
CA ASP A 299 -14.15 20.78 -0.08
C ASP A 299 -13.72 21.50 -1.37
N PHE A 300 -13.17 20.76 -2.32
CA PHE A 300 -12.60 21.29 -3.54
C PHE A 300 -13.70 21.66 -4.53
N PHE A 301 -13.51 22.78 -5.23
CA PHE A 301 -14.47 23.22 -6.23
C PHE A 301 -13.80 23.88 -7.43
N ALA A 302 -14.48 23.80 -8.58
CA ALA A 302 -14.22 24.63 -9.74
C ALA A 302 -15.14 25.85 -9.75
N ASP A 303 -14.61 27.02 -10.14
CA ASP A 303 -15.43 28.20 -10.42
C ASP A 303 -15.90 28.16 -11.88
N GLU A 304 -17.17 27.83 -12.07
CA GLU A 304 -17.83 27.83 -13.37
C GLU A 304 -18.76 29.05 -13.47
N ASN A 305 -18.22 30.16 -13.99
CA ASN A 305 -18.94 31.42 -14.19
C ASN A 305 -19.59 32.00 -12.92
N GLY A 306 -18.90 31.91 -11.77
CA GLY A 306 -19.38 32.39 -10.48
C GLY A 306 -20.22 31.39 -9.69
N ALA A 307 -20.42 30.18 -10.21
CA ALA A 307 -21.00 29.06 -9.49
C ALA A 307 -19.91 28.07 -9.06
N LYS A 308 -20.00 27.57 -7.82
CA LYS A 308 -19.11 26.51 -7.33
C LYS A 308 -19.58 25.15 -7.83
N ASN A 309 -18.68 24.39 -8.44
CA ASN A 309 -18.88 23.00 -8.81
C ASN A 309 -17.97 22.09 -7.95
N GLU A 310 -18.56 21.37 -7.00
CA GLU A 310 -17.91 20.55 -5.95
C GLU A 310 -17.78 19.05 -6.37
N VAL A 311 -17.76 18.76 -7.67
CA VAL A 311 -17.65 17.37 -8.17
C VAL A 311 -16.21 16.85 -8.09
N THR A 312 -15.22 17.74 -8.15
CA THR A 312 -13.81 17.35 -8.20
C THR A 312 -13.25 17.10 -6.81
N MET A 313 -12.74 15.89 -6.55
CA MET A 313 -12.15 15.52 -5.26
C MET A 313 -10.61 15.56 -5.26
N GLY A 314 -9.99 15.88 -6.38
CA GLY A 314 -8.54 15.91 -6.57
C GLY A 314 -8.15 16.51 -7.91
N LEU A 315 -6.89 16.92 -8.05
CA LEU A 315 -6.38 17.46 -9.30
C LEU A 315 -4.86 17.26 -9.42
N ALA A 316 -4.41 16.93 -10.63
CA ALA A 316 -3.00 16.85 -10.97
C ALA A 316 -2.71 17.27 -12.42
N ALA A 317 -1.50 17.77 -12.66
CA ALA A 317 -1.00 17.95 -14.02
C ALA A 317 -0.72 16.58 -14.66
N VAL A 318 -1.15 16.37 -15.91
CA VAL A 318 -0.88 15.09 -16.60
C VAL A 318 0.59 14.99 -17.03
N GLY A 319 1.29 13.96 -16.58
CA GLY A 319 2.69 13.71 -16.93
C GLY A 319 3.70 14.64 -16.25
N GLY A 320 3.32 15.23 -15.12
CA GLY A 320 4.16 16.14 -14.33
C GLY A 320 5.37 15.47 -13.65
N VAL A 321 5.39 14.14 -13.52
CA VAL A 321 6.47 13.41 -12.83
C VAL A 321 7.85 13.68 -13.45
N CYS A 322 8.86 13.82 -12.60
CA CYS A 322 10.21 14.32 -12.91
C CYS A 322 10.28 15.79 -13.39
N HIS A 323 9.23 16.59 -13.21
CA HIS A 323 9.27 18.03 -13.45
C HIS A 323 8.98 18.77 -12.15
N SER A 324 10.00 19.36 -11.53
CA SER A 324 9.92 19.98 -10.20
C SER A 324 8.70 20.87 -9.97
N LYS A 325 8.31 21.68 -10.97
CA LYS A 325 7.16 22.58 -10.89
C LYS A 325 5.79 21.89 -11.06
N TYR A 326 5.72 20.74 -11.71
CA TYR A 326 4.47 20.07 -12.09
C TYR A 326 4.29 18.70 -11.43
N ALA A 327 5.27 18.22 -10.67
CA ALA A 327 5.20 16.98 -9.92
C ALA A 327 4.48 17.17 -8.57
N CYS A 328 3.23 17.59 -8.65
CA CYS A 328 2.37 17.97 -7.55
C CYS A 328 0.96 17.44 -7.78
N VAL A 329 0.33 16.98 -6.71
CA VAL A 329 -1.00 16.38 -6.70
C VAL A 329 -1.77 16.94 -5.50
N ILE A 330 -3.04 17.31 -5.69
CA ILE A 330 -3.95 17.65 -4.59
C ILE A 330 -5.07 16.62 -4.49
N ALA A 331 -5.46 16.22 -3.28
CA ALA A 331 -6.58 15.31 -3.03
C ALA A 331 -7.30 15.63 -1.73
N GLU A 332 -8.61 15.46 -1.72
CA GLU A 332 -9.45 15.60 -0.53
C GLU A 332 -9.32 14.41 0.42
N LEU A 333 -9.32 14.66 1.73
CA LEU A 333 -9.45 13.66 2.79
C LEU A 333 -10.21 14.26 3.98
N GLY A 334 -11.30 13.60 4.37
CA GLY A 334 -12.10 13.97 5.54
C GLY A 334 -13.27 14.91 5.27
N THR A 335 -13.45 15.34 4.01
CA THR A 335 -14.49 16.27 3.59
C THR A 335 -15.89 15.74 3.91
N VAL A 336 -16.77 16.65 4.28
CA VAL A 336 -18.18 16.36 4.53
C VAL A 336 -19.00 17.45 3.86
N SER A 337 -20.22 17.11 3.43
CA SER A 337 -21.12 18.13 2.90
C SER A 337 -21.45 19.19 3.95
N ILE A 338 -22.04 20.30 3.51
CA ILE A 338 -22.53 21.39 4.38
C ILE A 338 -23.45 20.88 5.51
N LEU A 339 -24.13 19.75 5.32
CA LEU A 339 -25.00 19.12 6.32
C LEU A 339 -24.29 18.07 7.19
N GLY A 340 -22.96 17.99 7.12
CA GLY A 340 -22.12 17.04 7.84
C GLY A 340 -22.24 15.60 7.34
N LYS A 341 -22.76 15.38 6.11
CA LYS A 341 -22.82 14.03 5.54
C LYS A 341 -21.45 13.67 4.95
N PRO A 342 -20.88 12.50 5.28
CA PRO A 342 -19.69 11.98 4.62
C PRO A 342 -19.80 12.05 3.10
N TYR A 343 -18.86 12.72 2.47
CA TYR A 343 -18.60 12.64 1.04
C TYR A 343 -17.74 11.39 0.75
N PRO A 344 -17.59 10.91 -0.50
CA PRO A 344 -16.71 9.76 -0.77
C PRO A 344 -15.31 9.95 -0.16
N SER A 345 -14.71 11.12 -0.29
CA SER A 345 -13.41 11.52 0.29
C SER A 345 -13.39 11.69 1.82
N ALA A 346 -14.50 11.49 2.55
CA ALA A 346 -14.57 11.62 4.01
C ALA A 346 -13.71 10.61 4.80
N GLY A 347 -13.25 9.54 4.14
CA GLY A 347 -12.47 8.45 4.73
C GLY A 347 -11.57 7.78 3.69
N PHE A 348 -11.30 6.49 3.85
CA PHE A 348 -10.33 5.80 2.99
C PHE A 348 -10.74 5.63 1.53
N THR A 349 -11.97 5.97 1.12
CA THR A 349 -12.27 6.11 -0.33
C THR A 349 -11.33 7.12 -1.00
N SER A 350 -10.87 8.12 -0.25
CA SER A 350 -9.88 9.11 -0.70
C SER A 350 -8.58 8.47 -1.20
N VAL A 351 -8.23 7.26 -0.76
CA VAL A 351 -7.07 6.49 -1.28
C VAL A 351 -7.16 6.34 -2.79
N TYR A 352 -8.35 6.06 -3.29
CA TYR A 352 -8.57 5.87 -4.72
C TYR A 352 -8.57 7.18 -5.50
N VAL A 353 -9.00 8.27 -4.87
CA VAL A 353 -8.88 9.63 -5.42
C VAL A 353 -7.40 9.98 -5.57
N LEU A 354 -6.61 9.82 -4.52
CA LEU A 354 -5.17 10.09 -4.58
C LEU A 354 -4.46 9.19 -5.60
N ALA A 355 -4.80 7.91 -5.68
CA ALA A 355 -4.26 7.02 -6.70
C ALA A 355 -4.61 7.46 -8.13
N HIS A 356 -5.83 7.93 -8.36
CA HIS A 356 -6.26 8.48 -9.65
C HIS A 356 -5.40 9.70 -10.04
N GLU A 357 -5.22 10.64 -9.11
CA GLU A 357 -4.46 11.87 -9.39
C GLU A 357 -2.95 11.63 -9.55
N ILE A 358 -2.37 10.69 -8.78
CA ILE A 358 -0.99 10.23 -9.03
C ILE A 358 -0.92 9.60 -10.43
N GLY A 359 -1.93 8.83 -10.85
CA GLY A 359 -2.05 8.27 -12.19
C GLY A 359 -1.96 9.35 -13.27
N HIS A 360 -2.69 10.45 -13.11
CA HIS A 360 -2.54 11.62 -13.98
C HIS A 360 -1.10 12.15 -13.98
N ASN A 361 -0.49 12.36 -12.82
CA ASN A 361 0.88 12.88 -12.74
C ASN A 361 1.92 11.98 -13.41
N LEU A 362 1.71 10.67 -13.39
CA LEU A 362 2.50 9.66 -14.11
C LEU A 362 2.23 9.65 -15.62
N GLY A 363 1.19 10.32 -16.09
CA GLY A 363 0.86 10.51 -17.51
C GLY A 363 -0.37 9.76 -17.99
N MET A 364 -1.18 9.20 -17.08
CA MET A 364 -2.44 8.56 -17.45
C MET A 364 -3.49 9.60 -17.84
N HIS A 365 -4.34 9.24 -18.79
CA HIS A 365 -5.58 9.96 -19.09
C HIS A 365 -6.75 9.16 -18.54
N HIS A 366 -7.92 9.80 -18.40
CA HIS A 366 -9.13 9.06 -18.05
C HIS A 366 -9.38 7.93 -19.03
N ASP A 367 -9.89 6.80 -18.55
CA ASP A 367 -10.29 5.71 -19.42
C ASP A 367 -11.41 6.18 -20.38
N GLY A 368 -11.31 5.77 -21.65
CA GLY A 368 -12.19 6.23 -22.72
C GLY A 368 -11.97 7.68 -23.16
N SER A 369 -10.95 8.37 -22.62
CA SER A 369 -10.51 9.69 -23.07
C SER A 369 -9.10 9.61 -23.65
N LYS A 370 -8.97 9.85 -24.96
CA LYS A 370 -7.70 9.69 -25.70
C LYS A 370 -7.12 8.27 -25.66
N ASN A 371 -7.95 7.27 -25.33
CA ASN A 371 -7.63 5.85 -25.34
C ASN A 371 -8.93 5.03 -25.54
N ASN A 372 -8.79 3.71 -25.76
CA ASN A 372 -9.90 2.81 -26.09
C ASN A 372 -10.40 1.97 -24.89
N CYS A 373 -10.00 2.30 -23.66
CA CYS A 373 -10.45 1.57 -22.48
C CYS A 373 -11.90 1.93 -22.08
N PRO A 374 -12.63 1.02 -21.40
CA PRO A 374 -13.96 1.30 -20.89
C PRO A 374 -13.95 2.51 -19.95
N LYS A 375 -14.91 3.43 -20.12
CA LYS A 375 -14.97 4.68 -19.34
C LYS A 375 -15.11 4.48 -17.83
N GLU A 376 -15.67 3.35 -17.41
CA GLU A 376 -16.06 3.03 -16.03
C GLU A 376 -15.44 1.71 -15.55
N GLY A 377 -15.35 1.53 -14.23
CA GLY A 377 -14.94 0.28 -13.58
C GLY A 377 -13.46 0.18 -13.21
N PHE A 378 -12.66 1.21 -13.49
CA PHE A 378 -11.22 1.24 -13.21
C PHE A 378 -10.84 2.50 -12.44
N ILE A 379 -9.63 2.50 -11.87
CA ILE A 379 -9.14 3.61 -11.06
C ILE A 379 -9.14 4.93 -11.86
N MET A 380 -8.81 4.90 -13.16
CA MET A 380 -8.77 6.05 -14.05
C MET A 380 -10.11 6.37 -14.74
N SER A 381 -11.23 5.82 -14.29
CA SER A 381 -12.57 6.21 -14.76
C SER A 381 -12.88 7.68 -14.44
N HIS A 382 -13.59 8.36 -15.34
CA HIS A 382 -13.85 9.81 -15.22
C HIS A 382 -14.78 10.14 -14.05
N SER A 383 -15.79 9.30 -13.82
CA SER A 383 -16.66 9.39 -12.66
C SER A 383 -16.23 8.33 -11.66
N ARG A 384 -16.08 8.72 -10.40
CA ARG A 384 -15.82 7.78 -9.30
C ARG A 384 -17.13 7.36 -8.67
N GLY A 385 -17.43 6.06 -8.76
CA GLY A 385 -18.41 5.43 -7.89
C GLY A 385 -17.83 5.11 -6.51
N ASN A 386 -18.67 4.52 -5.67
CA ASN A 386 -18.26 3.92 -4.39
C ASN A 386 -18.09 2.39 -4.52
N PHE A 387 -17.88 1.86 -5.72
CA PHE A 387 -18.22 0.48 -6.06
C PHE A 387 -17.20 -0.18 -7.00
N GLY A 388 -16.25 -0.92 -6.43
CA GLY A 388 -15.40 -1.86 -7.17
C GLY A 388 -14.29 -1.25 -8.06
N GLU A 389 -14.17 0.07 -8.20
CA GLU A 389 -13.13 0.72 -9.02
C GLU A 389 -11.75 0.71 -8.32
N ALA A 390 -11.25 -0.50 -8.05
CA ALA A 390 -10.00 -0.80 -7.34
C ALA A 390 -8.93 -1.45 -8.24
N GLN A 391 -9.19 -1.57 -9.54
CA GLN A 391 -8.26 -2.13 -10.52
C GLN A 391 -7.89 -1.09 -11.59
N TRP A 392 -6.79 -1.33 -12.29
CA TRP A 392 -6.28 -0.48 -13.37
C TRP A 392 -6.66 -1.05 -14.73
N SER A 393 -6.94 -0.17 -15.68
CA SER A 393 -7.19 -0.56 -17.07
C SER A 393 -5.90 -0.93 -17.80
N ILE A 394 -6.03 -1.63 -18.93
CA ILE A 394 -4.87 -1.92 -19.79
C ILE A 394 -4.23 -0.64 -20.37
N CYS A 395 -5.00 0.44 -20.53
CA CYS A 395 -4.50 1.74 -20.99
C CYS A 395 -3.61 2.38 -19.92
N SER A 396 -4.01 2.29 -18.64
CA SER A 396 -3.20 2.71 -17.50
C SER A 396 -1.89 1.91 -17.44
N ALA A 397 -1.97 0.58 -17.58
CA ALA A 397 -0.79 -0.29 -17.58
C ALA A 397 0.19 0.02 -18.72
N GLN A 398 -0.33 0.37 -19.90
CA GLN A 398 0.50 0.78 -21.04
C GLN A 398 1.29 2.07 -20.76
N VAL A 399 0.70 3.04 -20.06
CA VAL A 399 1.41 4.25 -19.63
C VAL A 399 2.55 3.90 -18.67
N MET A 400 2.28 3.05 -17.68
CA MET A 400 3.29 2.61 -16.71
C MET A 400 4.50 1.93 -17.36
N SER A 401 4.27 1.10 -18.39
CA SER A 401 5.36 0.43 -19.13
C SER A 401 6.35 1.39 -19.80
N ARG A 402 5.95 2.65 -20.03
CA ARG A 402 6.76 3.70 -20.66
C ARG A 402 7.56 4.52 -19.65
N LEU A 403 7.23 4.42 -18.35
CA LEU A 403 7.94 5.12 -17.27
C LEU A 403 9.38 4.62 -17.08
N LYS A 404 9.73 3.45 -17.61
CA LYS A 404 11.11 2.95 -17.67
C LYS A 404 12.12 3.90 -18.32
N ASN A 405 11.66 4.93 -19.03
CA ASN A 405 12.50 5.96 -19.65
C ASN A 405 12.72 7.19 -18.75
N LYS A 406 12.04 7.28 -17.60
CA LYS A 406 12.09 8.41 -16.67
C LYS A 406 13.14 8.13 -15.59
N LYS A 407 14.32 8.76 -15.74
CA LYS A 407 15.49 8.48 -14.91
C LYS A 407 15.33 8.81 -13.42
N CYS A 408 14.48 9.79 -13.07
CA CYS A 408 14.20 10.14 -11.67
C CYS A 408 13.50 9.02 -10.90
N LEU A 409 13.00 7.99 -11.59
CA LEU A 409 12.26 6.90 -10.96
C LEU A 409 13.10 5.65 -10.75
N HIS A 410 14.43 5.76 -10.84
CA HIS A 410 15.34 4.59 -10.90
C HIS A 410 16.30 4.50 -9.73
N ASP A 411 16.46 5.60 -9.00
CA ASP A 411 17.25 5.61 -7.79
C ASP A 411 16.46 4.98 -6.65
N LEU A 412 17.22 4.45 -5.69
CA LEU A 412 16.65 3.90 -4.49
C LEU A 412 16.63 5.03 -3.46
N PRO A 413 15.47 5.31 -2.86
CA PRO A 413 15.39 6.32 -1.84
C PRO A 413 16.36 6.01 -0.71
N GLY A 414 16.92 7.06 -0.12
CA GLY A 414 17.68 6.93 1.12
C GLY A 414 16.89 6.11 2.13
N THR A 415 17.55 5.27 2.94
CA THR A 415 16.88 4.36 3.88
C THR A 415 15.80 5.08 4.70
N PRO A 416 14.50 4.74 4.52
CA PRO A 416 13.40 5.44 5.16
C PRO A 416 13.49 5.36 6.69
N ASN A 417 13.02 6.41 7.38
CA ASN A 417 12.88 6.37 8.83
C ASN A 417 11.80 5.34 9.22
N THR A 418 12.15 4.36 10.06
CA THR A 418 11.22 3.28 10.46
C THR A 418 9.95 3.76 11.16
N ARG A 419 9.94 4.97 11.76
CA ARG A 419 8.74 5.55 12.37
C ARG A 419 7.68 5.89 11.32
N PHE A 420 8.12 6.32 10.14
CA PHE A 420 7.28 6.78 9.02
C PHE A 420 7.37 5.85 7.81
N ASP A 421 7.94 4.66 8.00
CA ASP A 421 7.98 3.63 6.99
C ASP A 421 6.59 3.02 6.83
N HIS A 422 5.86 3.48 5.83
CA HIS A 422 4.54 2.93 5.50
C HIS A 422 4.64 1.49 4.94
N SER A 423 5.79 1.05 4.44
CA SER A 423 5.98 -0.33 3.96
C SER A 423 5.89 -1.38 5.08
N ARG A 424 5.96 -0.94 6.35
CA ARG A 424 5.71 -1.79 7.54
C ARG A 424 4.34 -2.49 7.50
N PHE A 425 3.40 -1.94 6.73
CA PHE A 425 2.06 -2.49 6.53
C PHE A 425 1.96 -3.52 5.39
N LYS A 426 3.04 -3.74 4.62
CA LYS A 426 3.20 -4.81 3.62
C LYS A 426 2.05 -4.88 2.61
N ASP A 427 1.52 -3.73 2.22
CA ASP A 427 0.42 -3.57 1.26
C ASP A 427 -0.87 -4.29 1.67
N VAL A 428 -1.02 -4.57 2.98
CA VAL A 428 -2.24 -5.12 3.58
C VAL A 428 -2.76 -4.21 4.70
N PRO A 429 -2.98 -2.92 4.43
CA PRO A 429 -3.41 -1.95 5.44
C PRO A 429 -4.72 -2.34 6.12
N GLY A 430 -5.61 -3.08 5.43
CA GLY A 430 -6.86 -3.61 5.95
C GLY A 430 -6.72 -4.65 7.07
N GLN A 431 -5.51 -5.18 7.31
CA GLN A 431 -5.23 -6.04 8.47
C GLN A 431 -5.00 -5.25 9.75
N VAL A 432 -4.52 -4.00 9.63
CA VAL A 432 -4.33 -3.08 10.77
C VAL A 432 -5.59 -2.25 10.94
N TYR A 433 -6.04 -1.59 9.88
CA TYR A 433 -7.29 -0.85 9.83
C TYR A 433 -8.38 -1.73 9.26
N VAL A 434 -8.87 -2.65 10.10
CA VAL A 434 -10.00 -3.53 9.77
C VAL A 434 -11.27 -2.74 9.46
N ALA A 435 -12.27 -3.38 8.84
CA ALA A 435 -13.51 -2.73 8.38
C ALA A 435 -14.18 -1.79 9.42
N LYS A 436 -14.23 -2.18 10.70
CA LYS A 436 -14.73 -1.27 11.77
C LYS A 436 -13.94 0.03 11.81
N LYS A 437 -12.60 -0.04 11.80
CA LYS A 437 -11.74 1.12 11.91
C LYS A 437 -11.85 2.03 10.68
N GLN A 438 -12.04 1.45 9.50
CA GLN A 438 -12.35 2.21 8.28
C GLN A 438 -13.66 3.01 8.44
N CYS A 439 -14.72 2.40 8.99
CA CYS A 439 -15.96 3.11 9.31
C CYS A 439 -15.79 4.20 10.38
N GLU A 440 -14.97 3.96 11.40
CA GLU A 440 -14.69 4.98 12.42
C GLU A 440 -13.98 6.21 11.83
N VAL A 441 -13.10 6.01 10.84
CA VAL A 441 -12.41 7.11 10.16
C VAL A 441 -13.36 7.84 9.22
N LEU A 442 -14.15 7.13 8.41
CA LEU A 442 -15.16 7.72 7.51
C LEU A 442 -16.11 8.66 8.27
N LEU A 443 -16.70 8.14 9.36
CA LEU A 443 -17.72 8.84 10.14
C LEU A 443 -17.11 9.72 11.24
N LYS A 444 -15.79 9.66 11.45
CA LYS A 444 -15.08 10.33 12.56
C LYS A 444 -15.71 10.02 13.91
N ASP A 445 -16.11 8.76 14.09
CA ASP A 445 -16.91 8.30 15.22
C ASP A 445 -16.44 6.91 15.70
N LYS A 446 -16.10 6.79 16.99
CA LYS A 446 -15.58 5.53 17.58
C LYS A 446 -16.64 4.45 17.72
N ASP A 447 -17.91 4.84 17.69
CA ASP A 447 -19.07 3.95 17.76
C ASP A 447 -19.55 3.51 16.37
N ALA A 448 -18.89 3.97 15.30
CA ALA A 448 -19.15 3.50 13.95
C ALA A 448 -18.84 2.00 13.79
N LEU A 449 -19.69 1.33 13.03
CA LEU A 449 -19.64 -0.10 12.75
C LEU A 449 -19.93 -0.35 11.27
N VAL A 450 -19.52 -1.53 10.82
CA VAL A 450 -19.99 -2.08 9.54
C VAL A 450 -21.50 -2.31 9.63
N SER A 451 -22.22 -1.98 8.57
CA SER A 451 -23.67 -2.13 8.50
C SER A 451 -24.07 -3.58 8.78
N PRO A 452 -24.93 -3.85 9.79
CA PRO A 452 -25.30 -5.22 10.16
C PRO A 452 -26.03 -6.00 9.05
N SER A 453 -26.63 -5.29 8.08
CA SER A 453 -27.33 -5.87 6.94
C SER A 453 -26.40 -6.30 5.80
N GLN A 454 -25.14 -5.83 5.80
CA GLN A 454 -24.21 -6.11 4.72
C GLN A 454 -23.57 -7.50 4.87
N LYS A 455 -23.46 -8.25 3.77
CA LYS A 455 -22.69 -9.49 3.76
C LYS A 455 -21.20 -9.17 3.81
N LEU A 456 -20.46 -9.93 4.62
CA LEU A 456 -19.04 -9.68 4.81
C LEU A 456 -18.20 -9.79 3.52
N ALA A 457 -18.62 -10.58 2.54
CA ALA A 457 -17.92 -10.70 1.25
C ALA A 457 -18.06 -9.44 0.37
N ASP A 458 -19.17 -8.70 0.53
CA ASP A 458 -19.50 -7.54 -0.32
C ASP A 458 -18.69 -6.29 0.10
N ILE A 459 -18.03 -6.31 1.26
CA ILE A 459 -17.26 -5.17 1.77
C ILE A 459 -16.08 -4.81 0.87
N CYS A 460 -15.51 -5.78 0.15
CA CYS A 460 -14.40 -5.54 -0.76
C CYS A 460 -14.84 -4.71 -1.96
N TYR A 461 -16.09 -4.87 -2.38
CA TYR A 461 -16.66 -4.10 -3.47
C TYR A 461 -17.09 -2.71 -3.00
N SER A 462 -17.73 -2.63 -1.83
CA SER A 462 -18.10 -1.35 -1.20
C SER A 462 -18.42 -1.56 0.27
N LEU A 463 -17.65 -0.98 1.19
CA LEU A 463 -17.87 -1.08 2.62
C LEU A 463 -18.99 -0.15 3.09
N GLU A 464 -19.97 -0.70 3.78
CA GLU A 464 -21.14 0.01 4.28
C GLU A 464 -20.99 0.30 5.79
N CYS A 465 -21.14 1.56 6.20
CA CYS A 465 -20.87 2.05 7.56
C CYS A 465 -22.10 2.70 8.20
N LYS A 466 -22.27 2.47 9.50
CA LYS A 466 -23.37 3.02 10.31
C LYS A 466 -22.90 3.41 11.71
N THR A 467 -23.51 4.43 12.29
CA THR A 467 -23.33 4.82 13.69
C THR A 467 -24.68 5.17 14.35
N SER A 468 -24.75 5.18 15.68
CA SER A 468 -25.90 5.68 16.44
C SER A 468 -26.03 7.20 16.42
N HIS A 469 -24.96 7.93 16.12
CA HIS A 469 -24.93 9.40 16.17
C HIS A 469 -25.39 10.09 14.88
N HIS A 470 -25.50 9.34 13.77
CA HIS A 470 -25.93 9.83 12.48
C HIS A 470 -27.03 8.93 11.90
N SER A 471 -27.96 9.53 11.18
CA SER A 471 -29.06 8.79 10.55
C SER A 471 -28.63 8.24 9.19
N GLY A 472 -29.03 7.00 8.93
CA GLY A 472 -28.78 6.32 7.67
C GLY A 472 -27.48 5.53 7.67
N THR A 473 -27.01 5.28 6.46
CA THR A 473 -25.89 4.41 6.16
C THR A 473 -25.03 5.08 5.08
N TYR A 474 -23.71 4.98 5.23
CA TYR A 474 -22.73 5.64 4.37
C TYR A 474 -21.76 4.63 3.78
N PHE A 475 -21.39 4.83 2.52
CA PHE A 475 -20.44 3.95 1.83
C PHE A 475 -19.02 4.52 1.93
N SER A 476 -18.04 3.65 2.20
CA SER A 476 -16.62 3.99 2.31
C SER A 476 -15.81 3.58 1.06
N GLY A 477 -16.49 3.30 -0.05
CA GLY A 477 -15.86 2.66 -1.22
C GLY A 477 -15.40 1.22 -0.92
N PRO A 478 -14.63 0.61 -1.84
CA PRO A 478 -14.01 -0.70 -1.61
C PRO A 478 -13.21 -0.74 -0.29
N ALA A 479 -13.38 -1.80 0.50
CA ALA A 479 -12.56 -1.97 1.70
C ALA A 479 -11.07 -2.11 1.35
N LEU A 480 -10.21 -1.57 2.21
CA LEU A 480 -8.76 -1.57 2.01
C LEU A 480 -8.19 -2.98 1.75
N GLU A 481 -7.13 -3.03 0.94
CA GLU A 481 -6.37 -4.25 0.64
C GLU A 481 -6.00 -5.03 1.91
N GLY A 482 -6.25 -6.35 1.89
CA GLY A 482 -6.04 -7.22 3.05
C GLY A 482 -7.13 -7.17 4.12
N THR A 483 -8.23 -6.42 3.93
CA THR A 483 -9.38 -6.46 4.85
C THR A 483 -10.02 -7.84 4.82
N ARG A 484 -10.30 -8.43 5.99
CA ARG A 484 -10.94 -9.75 6.08
C ARG A 484 -12.41 -9.68 5.66
N CYS A 485 -12.74 -10.38 4.58
CA CYS A 485 -14.09 -10.45 4.01
C CYS A 485 -14.77 -11.83 4.18
N GLY A 486 -14.05 -12.79 4.77
CA GLY A 486 -14.61 -14.10 5.06
C GLY A 486 -13.70 -15.00 5.89
N LYS A 487 -13.98 -16.31 5.87
CA LYS A 487 -13.11 -17.30 6.50
C LYS A 487 -11.93 -17.57 5.56
N ASP A 488 -10.73 -17.15 5.97
CA ASP A 488 -9.49 -17.30 5.19
C ASP A 488 -9.53 -16.60 3.81
N MET A 489 -10.35 -15.53 3.72
CA MET A 489 -10.54 -14.68 2.55
C MET A 489 -10.31 -13.20 2.89
N TYR A 490 -9.73 -12.48 1.94
CA TYR A 490 -9.31 -11.10 2.10
C TYR A 490 -9.64 -10.27 0.86
N CYS A 491 -9.79 -8.96 1.01
CA CYS A 491 -10.01 -8.05 -0.10
C CYS A 491 -8.73 -7.88 -0.91
N THR A 492 -8.82 -8.14 -2.22
CA THR A 492 -7.78 -7.85 -3.21
C THR A 492 -8.40 -7.36 -4.51
N GLY A 493 -7.98 -6.19 -4.98
CA GLY A 493 -8.47 -5.59 -6.22
C GLY A 493 -9.98 -5.36 -6.23
N GLY A 494 -10.57 -5.08 -5.07
CA GLY A 494 -12.02 -4.91 -4.91
C GLY A 494 -12.83 -6.21 -4.75
N GLU A 495 -12.18 -7.37 -4.77
CA GLU A 495 -12.86 -8.67 -4.68
C GLU A 495 -12.51 -9.42 -3.39
N CYS A 496 -13.45 -10.23 -2.90
CA CYS A 496 -13.22 -11.10 -1.76
C CYS A 496 -12.63 -12.44 -2.22
N VAL A 497 -11.31 -12.54 -2.18
CA VAL A 497 -10.59 -13.70 -2.72
C VAL A 497 -10.10 -14.63 -1.61
N SER A 498 -10.09 -15.92 -1.90
CA SER A 498 -9.51 -16.89 -0.97
C SER A 498 -7.98 -16.81 -0.99
N SER A 499 -7.36 -17.07 0.16
CA SER A 499 -5.90 -17.21 0.25
C SER A 499 -5.32 -18.32 -0.64
N LEU A 500 -6.16 -19.23 -1.15
CA LEU A 500 -5.80 -20.30 -2.10
C LEU A 500 -5.89 -19.83 -3.56
N GLU A 501 -6.86 -19.00 -3.92
CA GLU A 501 -6.96 -18.40 -5.26
C GLU A 501 -5.81 -17.41 -5.53
N LEU A 502 -5.43 -16.60 -4.53
CA LEU A 502 -4.22 -15.79 -4.60
C LEU A 502 -2.96 -16.63 -4.87
N ARG A 503 -2.92 -17.88 -4.39
CA ARG A 503 -1.84 -18.84 -4.68
C ARG A 503 -1.97 -19.48 -6.06
N ASN A 504 -3.17 -19.63 -6.61
CA ASN A 504 -3.42 -20.25 -7.90
C ASN A 504 -3.22 -19.29 -9.07
N ILE A 505 -3.58 -18.00 -8.91
CA ILE A 505 -3.21 -16.92 -9.84
C ILE A 505 -1.67 -16.89 -9.99
N ASN A 506 -0.96 -17.05 -8.88
CA ASN A 506 0.50 -17.20 -8.86
C ASN A 506 1.00 -18.52 -9.48
N LYS A 507 0.18 -19.60 -9.56
CA LYS A 507 0.55 -20.90 -10.17
C LYS A 507 0.25 -20.99 -11.66
N GLU A 508 -0.80 -20.36 -12.17
CA GLU A 508 -1.09 -20.32 -13.61
C GLU A 508 -0.09 -19.42 -14.37
N SER A 509 0.42 -18.37 -13.70
CA SER A 509 1.60 -17.63 -14.14
C SER A 509 2.84 -18.55 -14.31
N ILE A 510 3.00 -19.57 -13.46
CA ILE A 510 4.11 -20.55 -13.47
C ILE A 510 3.92 -21.66 -14.52
N ARG A 511 2.69 -22.09 -14.82
CA ARG A 511 2.44 -23.18 -15.79
C ARG A 511 2.66 -22.77 -17.24
N ASN A 512 2.43 -21.50 -17.56
CA ASN A 512 2.68 -20.95 -18.89
C ASN A 512 4.18 -20.74 -19.20
N THR A 513 5.06 -20.96 -18.21
CA THR A 513 6.53 -20.91 -18.36
C THR A 513 7.15 -22.27 -18.74
N GLU A 514 6.48 -23.40 -18.46
CA GLU A 514 7.04 -24.75 -18.68
C GLU A 514 6.82 -25.33 -20.09
N ILE A 515 5.99 -24.71 -20.94
CA ILE A 515 5.73 -25.22 -22.31
C ILE A 515 6.70 -24.62 -23.36
N SER A 516 7.55 -23.66 -22.99
CA SER A 516 8.44 -22.96 -23.94
C SER A 516 9.89 -23.49 -23.99
N SER A 517 10.23 -24.60 -23.33
CA SER A 517 11.62 -25.09 -23.27
C SER A 517 11.91 -26.40 -24.02
N ASP A 518 10.92 -27.07 -24.60
CA ASP A 518 11.16 -28.23 -25.45
C ASP A 518 11.46 -27.82 -26.90
N THR A 519 12.66 -27.27 -27.12
CA THR A 519 13.31 -27.33 -28.45
C THR A 519 13.91 -28.72 -28.67
N ASN A 520 13.05 -29.74 -28.73
CA ASN A 520 13.44 -31.00 -29.33
C ASN A 520 13.29 -30.89 -30.85
N ARG A 521 14.44 -30.95 -31.53
CA ARG A 521 14.57 -31.20 -32.98
C ARG A 521 13.57 -32.26 -33.43
N LEU A 522 12.52 -31.83 -34.11
CA LEU A 522 11.76 -32.67 -35.03
C LEU A 522 11.78 -31.97 -36.38
N SER A 523 12.59 -32.51 -37.28
CA SER A 523 12.53 -32.26 -38.71
C SER A 523 11.14 -32.64 -39.21
N ILE A 524 10.38 -31.66 -39.70
CA ILE A 524 9.09 -31.89 -40.37
C ILE A 524 9.29 -31.66 -41.87
N ASP A 525 8.91 -32.69 -42.61
CA ASP A 525 8.99 -32.85 -44.06
C ASP A 525 7.95 -31.97 -44.77
N TYR A 526 8.38 -31.21 -45.77
CA TYR A 526 7.54 -30.32 -46.57
C TYR A 526 6.92 -31.07 -47.75
N THR A 527 6.06 -32.06 -47.47
CA THR A 527 5.16 -32.60 -48.50
C THR A 527 3.86 -33.04 -47.88
N GLN A 528 2.85 -32.17 -47.89
CA GLN A 528 1.44 -32.49 -48.15
C GLN A 528 0.58 -31.23 -47.91
N ILE A 529 0.46 -30.42 -48.95
CA ILE A 529 -0.66 -29.49 -49.11
C ILE A 529 -1.69 -30.22 -50.00
N PRO A 530 -2.94 -30.38 -49.56
CA PRO A 530 -4.05 -30.48 -50.48
C PRO A 530 -4.71 -29.10 -50.58
N ASP A 531 -4.66 -28.57 -51.79
CA ASP A 531 -5.47 -27.45 -52.26
C ASP A 531 -6.95 -27.74 -51.98
N ASN A 532 -7.69 -26.74 -51.47
CA ASN A 532 -9.00 -26.40 -51.99
C ASN A 532 -9.53 -25.05 -51.47
N ALA A 533 -9.75 -24.16 -52.44
CA ALA A 533 -10.76 -23.10 -52.58
C ALA A 533 -10.66 -21.88 -51.64
N ILE A 534 -10.26 -20.68 -52.04
CA ILE A 534 -10.66 -19.78 -53.16
C ILE A 534 -12.13 -19.29 -53.09
N ASN A 535 -12.24 -17.95 -53.02
CA ASN A 535 -13.35 -17.03 -53.33
C ASN A 535 -14.43 -16.76 -52.28
N LEU A 536 -14.47 -15.53 -51.76
CA LEU A 536 -15.44 -14.51 -52.19
C LEU A 536 -15.03 -13.09 -51.74
N ILE A 537 -15.42 -12.12 -52.58
CA ILE A 537 -14.86 -10.78 -52.76
C ILE A 537 -15.88 -9.70 -52.37
N SER A 538 -15.41 -8.67 -51.66
CA SER A 538 -15.75 -7.23 -51.74
C SER A 538 -17.08 -6.61 -51.25
N LYS A 539 -16.94 -5.30 -50.97
CA LYS A 539 -17.91 -4.17 -51.01
C LYS A 539 -18.73 -3.96 -49.73
N ASN A 540 -18.90 -2.77 -49.17
CA ASN A 540 -18.87 -1.40 -49.70
C ASN A 540 -18.54 -0.39 -48.57
N SER A 541 -18.00 0.76 -48.99
CA SER A 541 -18.02 2.04 -48.28
C SER A 541 -19.43 2.66 -48.27
N ASP A 542 -19.64 3.63 -47.37
CA ASP A 542 -20.34 4.92 -47.58
C ASP A 542 -21.22 5.33 -46.38
N ASP A 543 -20.76 6.41 -45.73
CA ASP A 543 -21.49 7.65 -45.44
C ASP A 543 -22.61 7.77 -44.36
N PHE A 544 -22.31 8.68 -43.41
CA PHE A 544 -23.06 9.90 -43.05
C PHE A 544 -23.99 10.01 -41.81
N PHE A 545 -23.77 11.15 -41.12
CA PHE A 545 -24.55 11.98 -40.18
C PHE A 545 -24.75 11.50 -38.72
N GLU A 546 -24.85 12.32 -37.65
CA GLU A 546 -24.41 13.66 -37.18
C GLU A 546 -25.23 13.90 -35.86
N ILE A 547 -24.75 14.80 -34.99
CA ILE A 547 -25.47 15.55 -33.93
C ILE A 547 -25.74 14.85 -32.57
N LEU A 548 -24.99 15.35 -31.57
CA LEU A 548 -25.34 15.74 -30.19
C LEU A 548 -26.69 15.29 -29.58
N GLU A 549 -26.59 14.62 -28.43
CA GLU A 549 -27.34 14.95 -27.20
C GLU A 549 -26.48 14.64 -25.96
#